data_AF-A0A933QGE6-F1
#
_entry.id   AF-A0A933QGE6-F1
#
_cell.length_a   1.000
_cell.length_b   1.000
_cell.length_c   1.000
_cell.angle_alpha   90.00
_cell.angle_beta   90.00
_cell.angle_gamma   90.00
#
_symmetry.space_group_name_H-M   'P 1'
#
loop_
_entity.id
_entity.type
_entity.pdbx_description
1 polymer ?
#
loop_
_entity_poly.entity_id
_entity_poly.type
_entity_poly.pdbx_seq_one_letter_code
_entity_poly.pdbx_strand_id
1 'polypeptide(L)'
;MPIPWPALGRDLLLIAVYNTAIGLFLTALTRYGLAVNLIYSHSIGTCIYLAVRGPCLLRGLTRVEWRDGLIVIPVGFALGFALATWANGLTIVDVLQRETDGVMIGAATAALFGVLGTWHFHDEARVQEARAEADAERLQRIEQEALAAHTQLALLQAQIEP
;
A
#
# COMPACT_ATOMS: atom_id res chain seq x y z
N MET A 1 10.62 16.38 -5.25
CA MET A 1 9.58 16.38 -4.21
C MET A 1 10.05 15.51 -3.05
N PRO A 2 9.85 15.91 -1.79
CA PRO A 2 10.28 15.12 -0.64
C PRO A 2 9.44 13.84 -0.52
N ILE A 3 10.12 12.70 -0.35
CA ILE A 3 9.47 11.41 -0.09
C ILE A 3 8.79 11.50 1.29
N PRO A 4 7.51 11.12 1.43
CA PRO A 4 6.80 11.15 2.71
C PRO A 4 7.25 9.99 3.61
N TRP A 5 8.46 10.09 4.15
CA TRP A 5 9.11 9.09 5.03
C TRP A 5 8.21 8.51 6.15
N PRO A 6 7.41 9.29 6.90
CA PRO A 6 6.57 8.72 7.95
C PRO A 6 5.43 7.85 7.42
N ALA A 7 4.87 8.18 6.25
CA ALA A 7 3.86 7.34 5.61
C ALA A 7 4.47 6.04 5.08
N LEU A 8 5.67 6.12 4.48
CA LEU A 8 6.40 4.95 3.99
C LEU A 8 6.74 3.97 5.12
N GLY A 9 7.18 4.47 6.28
CA GLY A 9 7.49 3.63 7.44
C GLY A 9 6.27 2.90 7.99
N ARG A 10 5.12 3.58 8.07
CA ARG A 10 3.85 2.96 8.47
C ARG A 10 3.44 1.84 7.52
N ASP A 11 3.54 2.10 6.22
CA ASP A 11 3.14 1.14 5.18
C ASP A 11 4.06 -0.10 5.20
N LEU A 12 5.37 0.09 5.35
CA LEU A 12 6.34 -1.01 5.51
C LEU A 12 6.08 -1.86 6.75
N LEU A 13 5.75 -1.23 7.89
CA LEU A 13 5.42 -1.95 9.12
C LEU A 13 4.15 -2.78 8.95
N LEU A 14 3.12 -2.20 8.34
CA LEU A 14 1.87 -2.88 8.05
C LEU A 14 2.13 -4.10 7.14
N ILE A 15 2.92 -3.94 6.08
CA ILE A 15 3.31 -5.05 5.20
C ILE A 15 4.09 -6.12 5.93
N ALA A 16 5.04 -5.75 6.81
CA ALA A 16 5.79 -6.71 7.60
C ALA A 16 4.87 -7.54 8.52
N VAL A 17 3.85 -6.92 9.12
CA VAL A 17 2.84 -7.62 9.92
C VAL A 17 2.01 -8.57 9.04
N TYR A 18 1.52 -8.11 7.89
CA TYR A 18 0.77 -8.96 6.96
C TYR A 18 1.61 -10.14 6.45
N ASN A 19 2.84 -9.91 6.02
CA ASN A 19 3.74 -10.96 5.55
C ASN A 19 4.06 -11.97 6.66
N THR A 20 4.15 -11.52 7.90
CA THR A 20 4.34 -12.43 9.04
C THR A 20 3.11 -13.29 9.27
N ALA A 21 1.91 -12.70 9.23
CA ALA A 21 0.65 -13.43 9.36
C ALA A 21 0.45 -14.45 8.22
N ILE A 22 0.76 -14.07 6.98
CA ILE A 22 0.72 -14.96 5.81
C ILE A 22 1.76 -16.09 5.95
N GLY A 23 2.98 -15.79 6.37
CA GLY A 23 4.01 -16.82 6.61
C GLY A 23 3.60 -17.83 7.67
N LEU A 24 2.96 -17.38 8.76
CA LEU A 24 2.39 -18.27 9.78
C LEU A 24 1.26 -19.13 9.22
N PHE A 25 0.36 -18.53 8.43
CA PHE A 25 -0.74 -19.23 7.78
C PHE A 25 -0.24 -20.29 6.78
N LEU A 26 0.76 -19.96 5.96
CA LEU A 26 1.41 -20.91 5.05
C LEU A 26 2.10 -22.03 5.81
N THR A 27 2.66 -21.75 6.98
CA THR A 27 3.26 -22.78 7.86
C THR A 27 2.21 -23.76 8.39
N ALA A 28 0.98 -23.32 8.61
CA ALA A 28 -0.12 -24.21 8.99
C ALA A 28 -0.63 -25.07 7.81
N LEU A 29 -0.51 -24.57 6.57
CA LEU A 29 -1.05 -25.24 5.37
C LEU A 29 -0.04 -26.09 4.60
N THR A 30 1.24 -25.76 4.70
CA THR A 30 2.31 -26.39 3.92
C THR A 30 3.21 -27.23 4.81
N ARG A 31 3.98 -28.14 4.20
CA ARG A 31 4.95 -28.98 4.93
C ARG A 31 6.30 -28.29 5.16
N TYR A 32 6.45 -27.04 4.71
CA TYR A 32 7.69 -26.29 4.87
C TYR A 32 7.90 -25.81 6.30
N GLY A 33 9.17 -25.64 6.68
CA GLY A 33 9.53 -25.05 7.96
C GLY A 33 9.11 -23.58 8.06
N LEU A 34 8.81 -23.12 9.28
CA LEU A 34 8.41 -21.74 9.58
C LEU A 34 9.35 -20.69 8.96
N ALA A 35 10.66 -20.91 9.07
CA ALA A 35 11.66 -20.00 8.52
C ALA A 35 11.55 -19.86 7.00
N VAL A 36 11.33 -20.96 6.29
CA VAL A 36 11.19 -20.98 4.82
C VAL A 36 9.95 -20.18 4.43
N ASN A 37 8.80 -20.45 5.05
CA ASN A 37 7.56 -19.76 4.75
C ASN A 37 7.60 -18.27 5.08
N LEU A 38 8.29 -17.88 6.15
CA LEU A 38 8.52 -16.47 6.48
C LEU A 38 9.38 -15.77 5.43
N ILE A 39 10.47 -16.40 4.97
CA ILE A 39 11.31 -15.86 3.89
C ILE A 39 10.47 -15.68 2.62
N TYR A 40 9.74 -16.71 2.20
CA TYR A 40 8.87 -16.64 1.02
C TYR A 40 7.83 -15.52 1.15
N SER A 41 7.13 -15.44 2.29
CA SER A 41 6.08 -14.45 2.47
C SER A 41 6.63 -13.02 2.51
N HIS A 42 7.77 -12.78 3.18
CA HIS A 42 8.38 -11.46 3.23
C HIS A 42 8.95 -11.04 1.88
N SER A 43 9.64 -11.94 1.17
CA SER A 43 10.16 -11.66 -0.16
C SER A 43 9.04 -11.37 -1.17
N ILE A 44 8.02 -12.23 -1.24
CA ILE A 44 6.87 -12.06 -2.15
C ILE A 44 6.12 -10.78 -1.82
N GLY A 45 5.70 -10.58 -0.57
CA GLY A 45 4.91 -9.41 -0.19
C GLY A 45 5.66 -8.10 -0.41
N THR A 46 6.96 -8.06 -0.10
CA THR A 46 7.78 -6.86 -0.32
C THR A 46 7.99 -6.58 -1.80
N CYS A 47 8.21 -7.60 -2.63
CA CYS A 47 8.33 -7.44 -4.07
C CYS A 47 7.04 -6.96 -4.71
N ILE A 48 5.88 -7.50 -4.32
CA ILE A 48 4.58 -7.01 -4.78
C ILE A 48 4.39 -5.55 -4.36
N TYR A 49 4.65 -5.21 -3.10
CA TYR A 49 4.53 -3.83 -2.63
C TYR A 49 5.44 -2.87 -3.41
N LEU A 50 6.71 -3.21 -3.59
CA LEU A 50 7.65 -2.38 -4.34
C LEU A 50 7.26 -2.26 -5.81
N ALA A 51 6.72 -3.32 -6.41
CA ALA A 51 6.29 -3.28 -7.80
C ALA A 51 5.02 -2.40 -7.96
N VAL A 52 4.13 -2.38 -6.96
CA VAL A 52 2.91 -1.54 -6.97
C VAL A 52 3.24 -0.09 -6.61
N ARG A 53 3.92 0.14 -5.49
CA ARG A 53 4.16 1.48 -4.91
C ARG A 53 5.41 2.14 -5.47
N GLY A 54 6.41 1.36 -5.90
CA GLY A 54 7.69 1.87 -6.38
C GLY A 54 7.55 2.83 -7.56
N PRO A 55 6.82 2.49 -8.63
CA PRO A 55 6.57 3.42 -9.74
C PRO A 55 5.88 4.71 -9.30
N CYS A 56 4.90 4.63 -8.38
CA CYS A 56 4.22 5.78 -7.81
C CYS A 56 5.18 6.68 -7.03
N LEU A 57 6.03 6.09 -6.16
CA LEU A 57 7.05 6.81 -5.39
C LEU A 57 8.08 7.50 -6.31
N LEU A 58 8.53 6.82 -7.37
CA LEU A 58 9.47 7.35 -8.36
C LEU A 58 8.87 8.52 -9.16
N ARG A 59 7.57 8.46 -9.48
CA ARG A 59 6.86 9.49 -10.25
C ARG A 59 6.25 10.59 -9.37
N GLY A 60 6.33 10.47 -8.05
CA GLY A 60 5.66 11.39 -7.11
C GLY A 60 4.13 11.31 -7.20
N LEU A 61 3.59 10.22 -7.73
CA LEU A 61 2.16 9.97 -7.85
C LEU A 61 1.66 9.32 -6.56
N THR A 62 0.50 9.75 -6.07
CA THR A 62 -0.16 9.19 -4.89
C THR A 62 -1.12 8.04 -5.23
N ARG A 63 -1.57 7.96 -6.49
CA ARG A 63 -2.53 6.95 -6.94
C ARG A 63 -1.85 5.74 -7.57
N VAL A 64 -2.27 4.57 -7.10
CA VAL A 64 -2.07 3.28 -7.76
C VAL A 64 -3.33 3.01 -8.57
N GLU A 65 -3.22 2.82 -9.88
CA GLU A 65 -4.37 2.39 -10.67
C GLU A 65 -4.65 0.92 -10.42
N TRP A 66 -5.91 0.54 -10.23
CA TRP A 66 -6.31 -0.86 -10.04
C TRP A 66 -5.82 -1.78 -11.18
N ARG A 67 -5.72 -1.24 -12.40
CA ARG A 67 -5.25 -1.94 -13.59
C ARG A 67 -3.78 -2.36 -13.47
N ASP A 68 -2.96 -1.58 -12.77
CA ASP A 68 -1.56 -1.92 -12.55
C ASP A 68 -1.45 -3.18 -11.69
N GLY A 69 -2.34 -3.37 -10.72
CA GLY A 69 -2.37 -4.55 -9.87
C GLY A 69 -2.46 -5.88 -10.63
N LEU A 70 -3.15 -5.92 -11.78
CA LEU A 70 -3.35 -7.15 -12.55
C LEU A 70 -2.05 -7.71 -13.14
N ILE A 71 -1.12 -6.84 -13.54
CA ILE A 71 0.17 -7.22 -14.12
C ILE A 71 1.25 -7.26 -13.03
N VAL A 72 1.17 -6.30 -12.10
CA VAL A 72 2.19 -6.10 -11.09
C VAL A 72 2.17 -7.20 -10.02
N ILE A 73 1.01 -7.73 -9.64
CA ILE A 73 0.93 -8.83 -8.66
C ILE A 73 1.65 -10.09 -9.20
N PRO A 74 1.37 -10.60 -10.41
CA PRO A 74 2.11 -11.73 -10.98
C PRO A 74 3.62 -11.49 -11.08
N VAL A 75 4.02 -10.30 -11.52
CA VAL A 75 5.44 -9.95 -11.67
C VAL A 75 6.13 -9.88 -10.31
N GLY A 76 5.51 -9.22 -9.32
CA GLY A 76 6.00 -9.13 -7.96
C GLY A 76 6.09 -10.50 -7.28
N PHE A 77 5.10 -11.36 -7.52
CA PHE A 77 5.14 -12.75 -7.07
C PHE A 77 6.31 -13.52 -7.69
N ALA A 78 6.48 -13.47 -9.01
CA ALA A 78 7.56 -14.18 -9.69
C ALA A 78 8.94 -13.72 -9.19
N LEU A 79 9.14 -12.42 -9.03
CA LEU A 79 10.38 -11.84 -8.51
C LEU A 79 10.63 -12.24 -7.05
N GLY A 80 9.62 -12.10 -6.20
CA GLY A 80 9.74 -12.45 -4.78
C GLY A 80 9.93 -13.95 -4.56
N PHE A 81 9.27 -14.78 -5.36
CA PHE A 81 9.46 -16.23 -5.36
C PHE A 81 10.88 -16.61 -5.79
N ALA A 82 11.40 -16.01 -6.86
CA ALA A 82 12.78 -16.24 -7.30
C ALA A 82 13.79 -15.82 -6.23
N LEU A 83 13.60 -14.66 -5.60
CA LEU A 83 14.44 -14.16 -4.51
C LEU A 83 14.40 -15.08 -3.29
N ALA A 84 13.21 -15.50 -2.86
CA ALA A 84 13.07 -16.41 -1.73
C ALA A 84 13.70 -17.79 -2.02
N THR A 85 13.52 -18.30 -3.24
CA THR A 85 14.11 -19.57 -3.68
C THR A 85 15.63 -19.50 -3.64
N TRP A 86 16.20 -18.41 -4.17
CA TRP A 86 17.64 -18.15 -4.11
C TRP A 86 18.15 -17.98 -2.67
N ALA A 87 17.41 -17.25 -1.81
CA ALA A 87 17.77 -17.05 -0.40
C ALA A 87 17.75 -18.34 0.42
N ASN A 88 16.92 -19.32 0.03
CA ASN A 88 16.91 -20.66 0.63
C ASN A 88 17.97 -21.60 0.02
N GLY A 89 18.79 -21.12 -0.94
CA GLY A 89 19.83 -21.92 -1.60
C GLY A 89 19.28 -23.00 -2.54
N LEU A 90 18.04 -22.85 -3.01
CA LEU A 90 17.36 -23.80 -3.89
C LEU A 90 17.36 -23.31 -5.33
N THR A 91 17.15 -24.22 -6.28
CA THR A 91 16.84 -23.85 -7.65
C THR A 91 15.33 -23.80 -7.86
N ILE A 92 14.87 -22.96 -8.78
CA ILE A 92 13.45 -22.85 -9.13
C ILE A 92 12.91 -24.20 -9.60
N VAL A 93 13.71 -24.94 -10.38
CA VAL A 93 13.34 -26.25 -10.91
C VAL A 93 13.13 -27.26 -9.79
N ASP A 94 14.01 -27.29 -8.78
CA ASP A 94 13.89 -28.21 -7.64
C ASP A 94 12.61 -27.97 -6.84
N VAL A 95 12.25 -26.70 -6.62
CA VAL A 95 11.02 -26.34 -5.89
C VAL A 95 9.78 -26.72 -6.70
N LEU A 96 9.80 -26.44 -8.00
CA LEU A 96 8.66 -26.71 -8.89
C LEU A 96 8.41 -28.22 -9.09
N GLN A 97 9.46 -29.04 -9.03
CA GLN A 97 9.34 -30.49 -9.21
C GLN A 97 8.97 -31.23 -7.92
N ARG A 98 9.42 -30.74 -6.76
CA ARG A 98 9.18 -31.42 -5.48
C ARG A 98 7.84 -31.06 -4.86
N GLU A 99 7.36 -29.83 -5.07
CA GLU A 99 6.31 -29.24 -4.23
C GLU A 99 5.41 -28.30 -5.06
N THR A 100 4.92 -28.78 -6.21
CA THR A 100 4.00 -28.03 -7.08
C THR A 100 2.79 -27.51 -6.33
N ASP A 101 2.24 -28.30 -5.40
CA ASP A 101 1.08 -27.93 -4.59
C ASP A 101 1.40 -26.74 -3.67
N GLY A 102 2.57 -26.75 -3.02
CA GLY A 102 3.02 -25.65 -2.17
C GLY A 102 3.20 -24.35 -2.95
N VAL A 103 3.73 -24.43 -4.18
CA VAL A 103 3.86 -23.29 -5.09
C VAL A 103 2.48 -22.76 -5.52
N MET A 104 1.53 -23.64 -5.85
CA MET A 104 0.17 -23.24 -6.20
C MET A 104 -0.56 -22.58 -5.03
N ILE A 105 -0.45 -23.13 -3.82
CA ILE A 105 -1.02 -22.53 -2.60
C ILE A 105 -0.39 -21.16 -2.33
N GLY A 106 0.93 -21.06 -2.47
CA GLY A 106 1.66 -19.80 -2.34
C GLY A 106 1.20 -18.75 -3.36
N ALA A 107 1.04 -19.15 -4.62
CA ALA A 107 0.55 -18.27 -5.69
C ALA A 107 -0.89 -17.81 -5.45
N ALA A 108 -1.78 -18.72 -5.06
CA ALA A 108 -3.17 -18.40 -4.73
C ALA A 108 -3.26 -17.44 -3.53
N THR A 109 -2.44 -17.68 -2.51
CA THR A 109 -2.35 -16.83 -1.32
C THR A 109 -1.81 -15.44 -1.70
N ALA A 110 -0.74 -15.38 -2.49
CA ALA A 110 -0.18 -14.12 -2.97
C ALA A 110 -1.17 -13.34 -3.85
N ALA A 111 -1.95 -14.01 -4.68
CA ALA A 111 -3.00 -13.38 -5.46
C ALA A 111 -4.10 -12.81 -4.56
N LEU A 112 -4.62 -13.59 -3.61
CA LEU A 112 -5.66 -13.15 -2.69
C LEU A 112 -5.21 -11.95 -1.85
N PHE A 113 -4.06 -12.06 -1.20
CA PHE A 113 -3.52 -10.98 -0.36
C PHE A 113 -3.01 -9.79 -1.18
N GLY A 114 -2.51 -10.03 -2.40
CA GLY A 114 -2.14 -8.96 -3.33
C GLY A 114 -3.34 -8.13 -3.77
N VAL A 115 -4.48 -8.78 -4.05
CA VAL A 115 -5.74 -8.09 -4.37
C VAL A 115 -6.26 -7.30 -3.16
N LEU A 116 -6.27 -7.92 -1.97
CA LEU A 116 -6.67 -7.24 -0.73
C LEU A 116 -5.79 -6.04 -0.41
N GLY A 117 -4.46 -6.19 -0.57
CA GLY A 117 -3.50 -5.10 -0.37
C GLY A 117 -3.70 -3.97 -1.38
N THR A 118 -3.85 -4.30 -2.66
CA THR A 118 -4.13 -3.31 -3.72
C THR A 118 -5.43 -2.56 -3.44
N TRP A 119 -6.47 -3.27 -2.96
CA TRP A 119 -7.74 -2.66 -2.59
C TRP A 119 -7.61 -1.71 -1.40
N HIS A 120 -6.91 -2.14 -0.34
CA HIS A 120 -6.67 -1.33 0.83
C HIS A 120 -5.92 -0.03 0.49
N PHE A 121 -4.85 -0.12 -0.31
CA PHE A 121 -4.09 1.07 -0.74
C PHE A 121 -4.90 1.99 -1.65
N HIS A 122 -5.73 1.42 -2.53
CA HIS A 122 -6.63 2.21 -3.37
C HIS A 122 -7.69 2.94 -2.54
N ASP A 123 -8.25 2.28 -1.51
CA ASP A 123 -9.24 2.89 -0.64
C ASP A 123 -8.64 3.96 0.29
N GLU A 124 -7.45 3.72 0.86
CA GLU A 124 -6.73 4.75 1.62
C GLU A 124 -6.47 6.01 0.78
N ALA A 125 -6.10 5.85 -0.50
CA ALA A 125 -5.88 6.99 -1.39
C ALA A 125 -7.17 7.82 -1.58
N ARG A 126 -8.32 7.15 -1.76
CA ARG A 126 -9.61 7.84 -1.89
C ARG A 126 -10.04 8.52 -0.60
N VAL A 127 -9.81 7.90 0.54
CA VAL A 127 -10.13 8.49 1.86
C VAL A 127 -9.26 9.71 2.13
N GLN A 128 -7.98 9.67 1.77
CA GLN A 128 -7.09 10.83 1.91
C GLN A 128 -7.50 12.00 1.00
N GLU A 129 -7.93 11.72 -0.23
CA GLU A 129 -8.44 12.74 -1.14
C GLU A 129 -9.73 13.38 -0.62
N ALA A 130 -10.69 12.56 -0.17
CA ALA A 130 -11.94 13.07 0.40
C ALA A 130 -11.70 13.95 1.64
N ARG A 131 -10.68 13.62 2.46
CA ARG A 131 -10.27 14.46 3.59
C ARG A 131 -9.64 15.77 3.14
N ALA A 132 -8.76 15.72 2.13
CA ALA A 132 -8.13 16.92 1.58
C ALA A 132 -9.16 17.88 0.97
N GLU A 133 -10.16 17.36 0.26
CA GLU A 133 -11.28 18.14 -0.27
C GLU A 133 -12.12 18.75 0.86
N ALA A 134 -12.46 17.97 1.90
CA ALA A 134 -13.23 18.47 3.04
C ALA A 134 -12.49 19.56 3.83
N ASP A 135 -11.17 19.45 3.98
CA ASP A 135 -10.36 20.46 4.67
C ASP A 135 -10.22 21.74 3.82
N ALA A 136 -10.13 21.63 2.49
CA ALA A 136 -10.14 22.77 1.58
C ALA A 136 -11.49 23.53 1.63
N GLU A 137 -12.60 22.80 1.64
CA GLU A 137 -13.93 23.41 1.79
C GLU A 137 -14.10 24.12 3.14
N ARG A 138 -13.58 23.53 4.23
CA ARG A 138 -13.60 24.17 5.55
C ARG A 138 -12.79 25.46 5.57
N LEU A 139 -11.61 25.47 4.95
CA LEU A 139 -10.80 26.69 4.83
C LEU A 139 -11.56 27.79 4.08
N GLN A 140 -12.17 27.45 2.94
CA GLN A 140 -12.95 28.42 2.16
C GLN A 140 -14.14 28.98 2.95
N ARG A 141 -14.85 28.16 3.73
CA ARG A 141 -15.93 28.64 4.59
C ARG A 141 -15.44 29.61 5.65
N ILE A 142 -14.34 29.28 6.32
CA ILE A 142 -13.75 30.16 7.35
C ILE A 142 -13.32 31.49 6.73
N GLU A 143 -12.71 31.48 5.54
CA GLU A 143 -12.34 32.71 4.83
C GLU A 143 -13.58 33.54 4.46
N GLN A 144 -14.65 32.92 3.97
CA GLN A 144 -15.90 33.62 3.65
C GLN A 144 -16.57 34.21 4.90
N GLU A 145 -16.61 33.47 6.01
CA GLU A 145 -17.14 33.94 7.28
C GLU A 145 -16.31 35.10 7.83
N ALA A 146 -14.98 35.03 7.74
CA ALA A 146 -14.09 36.12 8.14
C ALA A 146 -14.33 37.38 7.28
N LEU A 147 -14.49 37.22 5.96
CA LEU A 147 -14.74 38.34 5.05
C LEU A 147 -16.11 38.99 5.29
N ALA A 148 -17.13 38.19 5.60
CA ALA A 148 -18.45 38.66 5.98
C ALA A 148 -18.43 39.41 7.33
N ALA A 149 -17.70 38.90 8.32
CA ALA A 149 -17.52 39.58 9.60
C ALA A 149 -16.79 40.92 9.43
N HIS A 150 -15.73 40.96 8.61
CA HIS A 150 -15.01 42.19 8.31
C HIS A 150 -15.88 43.25 7.61
N THR A 151 -16.71 42.84 6.65
CA THR A 151 -17.63 43.78 5.97
C THR A 151 -18.71 44.30 6.92
N GLN A 152 -19.25 43.46 7.81
CA GLN A 152 -20.18 43.90 8.85
C GLN A 152 -19.54 44.90 9.81
N LEU A 153 -18.31 44.65 10.25
CA LEU A 153 -17.58 45.59 11.12
C LEU A 153 -17.31 46.93 10.42
N ALA A 154 -16.91 46.91 9.14
CA ALA A 154 -16.70 48.13 8.36
C ALA A 154 -18.00 48.94 8.19
N LEU A 155 -19.13 48.27 7.93
CA LEU A 155 -20.43 48.92 7.86
C LEU A 155 -20.87 49.53 9.19
N LEU A 156 -20.58 48.87 10.31
CA LEU A 156 -20.86 49.42 11.64
C LEU A 156 -19.99 50.64 11.94
N GLN A 157 -18.69 50.61 11.58
CA GLN A 157 -17.80 51.77 11.75
C GLN A 157 -18.27 52.98 10.93
N ALA A 158 -18.69 52.78 9.68
CA ALA A 158 -19.20 53.84 8.82
C ALA A 158 -20.48 54.52 9.35
N GLN A 159 -21.22 53.88 10.26
CA GLN A 159 -22.40 54.49 10.91
C GLN A 159 -22.05 55.33 12.13
N ILE A 160 -20.84 55.17 12.70
CA ILE A 160 -20.40 55.83 13.93
C ILE A 160 -19.57 57.09 13.63
N GLU A 161 -19.01 57.22 12.43
CA GLU A 161 -18.36 58.44 11.91
C GLU A 161 -19.31 59.24 11.00
N PRO A 162 -20.10 60.19 11.53
CA PRO A 162 -20.75 61.23 10.74
C PRO A 162 -19.82 62.41 10.42
#